data_AF-A0A1E5T6E6-F1
#
_entry.id   AF-A0A1E5T6E6-F1
#
_cell.length_a   1.000
_cell.length_b   1.000
_cell.length_c   1.000
_cell.angle_alpha   90.00
_cell.angle_beta   90.00
_cell.angle_gamma   90.00
#
_symmetry.space_group_name_H-M   'P 1'
#
loop_
_entity.id
_entity.type
_entity.pdbx_description
1 polymer ?
#
loop_
_entity_poly.entity_id
_entity_poly.type
_entity_poly.pdbx_seq_one_letter_code
_entity_poly.pdbx_strand_id
1 'polypeptide(L)'
;MKLKHIAFLSLILCLYGCKTVEVKAEQLATIRDGANVAGFQTCGWVIQFDNEFSSIVVPVDLDPAFQQDGLKVEVILTNSTQLATCRRDSPPMVEVVFIREIESN
;
A
#
# COMPACT_ATOMS: atom_id res chain seq x y z
N MET A 1 -15.63 -2.99 -52.69
CA MET A 1 -15.15 -1.91 -51.79
C MET A 1 -15.70 -2.13 -50.38
N LYS A 2 -15.06 -2.94 -49.52
CA LYS A 2 -15.54 -3.21 -48.14
C LYS A 2 -14.42 -3.38 -47.09
N LEU A 3 -13.20 -2.93 -47.38
CA LEU A 3 -12.04 -3.13 -46.51
C LEU A 3 -11.66 -1.92 -45.62
N LYS A 4 -12.35 -0.78 -45.77
CA LYS A 4 -11.98 0.48 -45.08
C LYS A 4 -12.56 0.62 -43.68
N HIS A 5 -13.58 -0.17 -43.32
CA HIS A 5 -14.29 -0.01 -42.03
C HIS A 5 -13.70 -0.84 -40.89
N ILE A 6 -12.83 -1.82 -41.18
CA ILE A 6 -12.22 -2.67 -40.16
C ILE A 6 -11.08 -1.94 -39.44
N ALA A 7 -10.28 -1.15 -40.16
CA ALA A 7 -9.18 -0.38 -39.57
C ALA A 7 -9.67 0.71 -38.60
N PHE A 8 -10.84 1.29 -38.85
CA PHE A 8 -11.39 2.35 -38.00
C PHE A 8 -11.93 1.82 -36.66
N LEU A 9 -12.43 0.58 -36.64
CA LEU A 9 -12.93 -0.04 -35.41
C LEU A 9 -11.80 -0.45 -34.46
N SER A 10 -10.65 -0.87 -35.01
CA SER A 10 -9.47 -1.23 -34.20
C SER A 10 -8.81 -0.04 -33.49
N LEU A 11 -8.98 1.19 -34.01
CA LEU A 11 -8.38 2.39 -33.42
C LEU A 11 -9.13 2.87 -32.16
N ILE A 12 -10.45 2.63 -32.09
CA ILE A 12 -11.29 3.07 -30.97
C ILE A 12 -11.08 2.19 -29.72
N LEU A 13 -10.76 0.90 -29.91
CA LEU A 13 -10.51 -0.05 -28.83
C LEU A 13 -9.20 0.22 -28.04
N CYS A 14 -8.22 0.92 -28.63
CA CYS A 14 -6.99 1.28 -27.94
C CYS A 14 -7.12 2.53 -27.04
N LEU A 15 -8.21 3.31 -27.16
CA LEU A 15 -8.41 4.54 -26.39
C LEU A 15 -9.20 4.33 -25.09
N TYR A 16 -9.84 3.17 -24.91
CA TYR A 16 -10.35 2.73 -23.61
C TYR A 16 -9.22 2.08 -22.80
N GLY A 17 -8.14 2.85 -22.60
CA GLY A 17 -7.17 2.57 -21.55
C GLY A 17 -7.93 2.57 -20.22
N CYS A 18 -8.16 1.38 -19.69
CA CYS A 18 -8.73 1.17 -18.37
C CYS A 18 -7.87 1.96 -17.37
N LYS A 19 -8.37 3.10 -16.89
CA LYS A 19 -7.74 3.76 -15.75
C LYS A 19 -7.95 2.81 -14.58
N THR A 20 -6.89 2.10 -14.19
CA THR A 20 -6.83 1.40 -12.92
C THR A 20 -7.02 2.47 -11.85
N VAL A 21 -8.25 2.59 -11.36
CA VAL A 21 -8.56 3.44 -10.22
C VAL A 21 -7.77 2.86 -9.06
N GLU A 22 -6.68 3.51 -8.67
CA GLU A 22 -5.98 3.20 -7.44
C GLU A 22 -6.97 3.42 -6.30
N VAL A 23 -7.56 2.33 -5.80
CA VAL A 23 -8.46 2.38 -4.66
C VAL A 23 -7.61 2.66 -3.43
N LYS A 24 -7.48 3.95 -3.13
CA LYS A 24 -6.86 4.50 -1.94
C LYS A 24 -7.90 4.49 -0.82
N ALA A 25 -8.06 3.34 -0.16
CA ALA A 25 -8.97 3.23 0.99
C ALA A 25 -8.22 3.58 2.28
N GLU A 26 -8.76 4.52 3.06
CA GLU A 26 -8.33 4.77 4.44
C GLU A 26 -8.58 3.50 5.27
N GLN A 27 -7.55 3.03 5.98
CA GLN A 27 -7.62 1.85 6.83
C GLN A 27 -7.01 2.13 8.21
N LEU A 28 -7.67 1.60 9.25
CA LEU A 28 -7.14 1.62 10.61
C LEU A 28 -5.92 0.70 10.69
N ALA A 29 -4.85 1.21 11.28
CA ALA A 29 -3.63 0.47 11.49
C ALA A 29 -2.91 0.91 12.77
N THR A 30 -2.02 0.07 13.23
CA THR A 30 -1.11 0.34 14.32
C THR A 30 0.33 0.33 13.79
N ILE A 31 1.07 1.41 14.02
CA ILE A 31 2.52 1.44 13.77
C ILE A 31 3.22 0.59 14.83
N ARG A 32 4.10 -0.30 14.40
CA ARG A 32 4.88 -1.16 15.29
C ARG A 32 6.37 -1.06 14.98
N ASP A 33 7.19 -1.15 16.03
CA ASP A 33 8.62 -1.42 15.84
C ASP A 33 8.77 -2.86 15.33
N GLY A 34 9.40 -3.03 14.16
CA GLY A 34 9.65 -4.32 13.55
C GLY A 34 10.43 -5.26 14.46
N ALA A 35 11.31 -4.75 15.32
CA ALA A 35 12.01 -5.53 16.33
C ALA A 35 11.07 -6.28 17.29
N ASN A 36 9.86 -5.76 17.51
CA ASN A 36 8.82 -6.31 18.38
C ASN A 36 7.81 -7.20 17.64
N VAL A 37 7.95 -7.39 16.32
CA VAL A 37 7.00 -8.12 15.49
C VAL A 37 7.64 -9.40 14.95
N ALA A 38 7.00 -10.55 15.23
CA ALA A 38 7.51 -11.86 14.83
C ALA A 38 7.58 -11.99 13.29
N GLY A 39 8.77 -12.34 12.77
CA GLY A 39 9.02 -12.44 11.33
C GLY A 39 9.47 -11.12 10.68
N PHE A 40 9.43 -10.01 11.43
CA PHE A 40 9.78 -8.68 10.96
C PHE A 40 10.90 -8.03 11.78
N GLN A 41 11.65 -8.81 12.59
CA GLN A 41 12.65 -8.30 13.52
C GLN A 41 13.81 -7.53 12.87
N THR A 42 14.00 -7.69 11.56
CA THR A 42 15.01 -6.96 10.80
C THR A 42 14.42 -5.80 10.00
N CYS A 43 13.11 -5.59 10.04
CA CYS A 43 12.45 -4.38 9.57
C CYS A 43 12.62 -3.28 10.62
N GLY A 44 12.72 -2.03 10.17
CA GLY A 44 12.65 -0.87 11.05
C GLY A 44 11.24 -0.70 11.58
N TRP A 45 10.42 0.08 10.89
CA TRP A 45 9.00 0.25 11.23
C TRP A 45 8.11 -0.61 10.35
N VAL A 46 7.00 -1.09 10.91
CA VAL A 46 5.96 -1.81 10.17
C VAL A 46 4.58 -1.24 10.49
N ILE A 47 3.64 -1.41 9.57
CA ILE A 47 2.25 -1.00 9.71
C ILE A 47 1.41 -2.27 9.79
N GLN A 48 0.78 -2.51 10.94
CA GLN A 48 -0.14 -3.63 11.14
C GLN A 48 -1.57 -3.14 10.99
N PHE A 49 -2.31 -3.67 10.03
CA PHE A 49 -3.70 -3.29 9.82
C PHE A 49 -4.62 -3.93 10.87
N ASP A 50 -5.54 -3.13 11.41
CA ASP A 50 -6.52 -3.55 12.40
C ASP A 50 -7.75 -4.16 11.70
N ASN A 51 -7.52 -5.16 10.86
CA ASN A 51 -8.54 -5.90 10.12
C ASN A 51 -8.58 -7.39 10.54
N GLU A 52 -9.57 -8.14 10.04
CA GLU A 52 -9.76 -9.56 10.36
C GLU A 52 -8.52 -10.44 10.05
N PHE A 53 -7.67 -9.99 9.13
CA PHE A 53 -6.47 -10.70 8.70
C PHE A 53 -5.20 -10.24 9.41
N SER A 54 -5.26 -9.12 10.16
CA SER A 54 -4.13 -8.49 10.84
C SER A 54 -2.89 -8.37 9.96
N SER A 55 -3.09 -8.03 8.67
CA SER A 55 -2.03 -7.98 7.67
C SER A 55 -0.97 -6.94 8.05
N ILE A 56 0.31 -7.27 7.82
CA ILE A 56 1.44 -6.40 8.11
C ILE A 56 2.07 -5.96 6.79
N VAL A 57 2.40 -4.68 6.69
CA VAL A 57 3.17 -4.11 5.58
C VAL A 57 4.40 -3.38 6.11
N VAL A 58 5.44 -3.32 5.27
CA VAL A 58 6.66 -2.59 5.57
C VAL A 58 6.66 -1.35 4.66
N PRO A 59 6.55 -0.14 5.22
CA PRO A 59 6.59 1.08 4.42
C PRO A 59 8.00 1.29 3.86
N VAL A 60 8.08 1.90 2.67
CA VAL A 60 9.38 2.33 2.09
C VAL A 60 10.04 3.37 2.99
N ASP A 61 9.24 4.31 3.48
CA ASP A 61 9.62 5.32 4.45
C ASP A 61 8.41 5.61 5.36
N LEU A 62 8.70 5.94 6.62
CA LEU A 62 7.70 6.35 7.59
C LEU A 62 8.16 7.66 8.22
N ASP A 63 7.33 8.70 8.10
CA ASP A 63 7.64 10.01 8.67
C ASP A 63 8.02 9.88 10.15
N PRO A 64 9.14 10.48 10.61
CA PRO A 64 9.58 10.46 12.00
C PRO A 64 8.49 10.80 13.02
N ALA A 65 7.50 11.62 12.66
CA ALA A 65 6.36 11.93 13.54
C ALA A 65 5.56 10.68 13.94
N PHE A 66 5.46 9.69 13.04
CA PHE A 66 4.68 8.46 13.25
C PHE A 66 5.55 7.27 13.70
N GLN A 67 6.84 7.45 13.93
CA GLN A 67 7.78 6.41 14.36
C GLN A 67 7.65 6.11 15.87
N GLN A 68 6.47 5.62 16.27
CA GLN A 68 6.12 5.33 17.65
C GLN A 68 5.46 3.95 17.74
N ASP A 69 6.01 3.04 18.55
CA ASP A 69 5.44 1.69 18.70
C ASP A 69 4.09 1.76 19.41
N GLY A 70 3.07 1.14 18.79
CA GLY A 70 1.70 1.13 19.28
C GLY A 70 0.86 2.33 18.85
N LEU A 71 1.38 3.22 18.00
CA LEU A 71 0.63 4.39 17.52
C LEU A 71 -0.52 3.96 16.59
N LYS A 72 -1.74 4.32 16.97
CA LYS A 72 -2.94 4.07 16.14
C LYS A 72 -3.12 5.17 15.12
N VAL A 73 -3.27 4.76 13.88
CA VAL A 73 -3.33 5.65 12.73
C VAL A 73 -4.41 5.22 11.75
N GLU A 74 -4.89 6.16 10.96
CA GLU A 74 -5.54 5.86 9.70
C GLU A 74 -4.55 6.10 8.57
N VAL A 75 -4.36 5.08 7.73
CA VAL A 75 -3.39 5.10 6.65
C VAL A 75 -4.05 4.87 5.30
N ILE A 76 -3.54 5.57 4.28
CA ILE A 76 -3.79 5.28 2.87
C ILE A 76 -2.47 4.85 2.28
N LEU A 77 -2.45 3.65 1.68
CA LEU A 77 -1.27 3.11 1.03
C LEU A 77 -1.51 2.89 -0.46
N THR A 78 -0.44 2.81 -1.25
CA THR A 78 -0.52 2.27 -2.62
C THR A 78 -0.86 0.78 -2.57
N ASN A 79 -1.63 0.27 -3.54
CA ASN A 79 -1.97 -1.16 -3.55
C ASN A 79 -0.74 -1.95 -4.03
N SER A 80 -0.27 -2.90 -3.22
CA SER A 80 0.82 -3.81 -3.58
C SER A 80 0.35 -5.25 -3.46
N THR A 81 0.58 -6.04 -4.52
CA THR A 81 0.32 -7.49 -4.52
C THR A 81 1.48 -8.29 -3.91
N GLN A 82 2.55 -7.62 -3.49
CA GLN A 82 3.73 -8.27 -2.92
C GLN A 82 3.59 -8.37 -1.40
N LEU A 83 3.89 -9.56 -0.86
CA LEU A 83 3.96 -9.76 0.58
C LEU A 83 5.06 -8.89 1.18
N ALA A 84 4.81 -8.40 2.39
CA ALA A 84 5.77 -7.64 3.14
C ALA A 84 7.02 -8.49 3.46
N THR A 85 8.22 -8.03 3.11
CA THR A 85 9.49 -8.68 3.44
C THR A 85 10.49 -7.68 4.04
N CYS A 86 11.36 -8.14 4.92
CA CYS A 86 12.48 -7.32 5.44
C CYS A 86 13.78 -7.54 4.65
N ARG A 87 13.68 -8.07 3.42
CA ARG A 87 14.82 -8.43 2.59
C ARG A 87 15.34 -7.20 1.87
N ARG A 88 16.62 -6.85 2.09
CA ARG A 88 17.26 -5.69 1.44
C ARG A 88 17.28 -5.77 -0.09
N ASP A 89 17.26 -6.99 -0.63
CA ASP A 89 17.25 -7.30 -2.06
C ASP A 89 15.86 -7.17 -2.71
N SER A 90 14.79 -7.12 -1.91
CA SER A 90 13.41 -7.04 -2.41
C SER A 90 12.49 -6.38 -1.37
N PRO A 91 12.64 -5.08 -1.09
CA PRO A 91 11.75 -4.41 -0.16
C PRO A 91 10.33 -4.40 -0.74
N PRO A 92 9.31 -4.80 0.00
CA PRO A 92 7.92 -4.59 -0.40
C PRO A 92 7.68 -3.09 -0.49
N MET A 93 7.35 -2.61 -1.69
CA MET A 93 7.22 -1.19 -1.93
C MET A 93 5.76 -0.80 -1.76
N VAL A 94 5.33 -0.58 -0.52
CA VAL A 94 4.07 0.12 -0.27
C VAL A 94 4.41 1.54 0.14
N GLU A 95 4.00 2.49 -0.70
CA GLU A 95 4.19 3.91 -0.42
C GLU A 95 3.05 4.39 0.47
N VAL A 96 3.43 5.07 1.54
CA VAL A 96 2.50 5.77 2.41
C VAL A 96 2.01 7.00 1.67
N VAL A 97 0.73 7.01 1.30
CA VAL A 97 0.10 8.16 0.65
C VAL A 97 -0.37 9.17 1.71
N PHE A 98 -0.87 8.68 2.83
CA PHE A 98 -1.40 9.51 3.92
C PHE A 98 -1.38 8.73 5.24
N ILE A 99 -1.07 9.42 6.33
CA ILE A 99 -1.22 8.94 7.71
C ILE A 99 -1.83 10.06 8.54
N ARG A 100 -2.86 9.75 9.33
CA ARG A 100 -3.34 10.61 10.42
C ARG A 100 -3.38 9.83 11.74
N GLU A 101 -2.96 10.47 12.82
CA GLU A 101 -3.15 9.93 14.17
C GLU A 101 -4.63 9.92 14.52
N ILE A 102 -5.04 8.89 15.26
CA ILE A 102 -6.37 8.83 15.85
C ILE A 102 -6.24 9.31 17.29
N GLU A 103 -6.81 10.47 17.60
CA GLU A 103 -6.86 10.96 18.98
C GLU A 103 -7.54 9.90 19.86
N SER A 104 -6.79 9.39 20.84
CA SER A 104 -7.36 8.49 21.86
C SER A 104 -8.11 9.35 22.87
N ASN A 105 -9.42 9.43 22.70
CA ASN A 105 -10.34 10.09 23.64
C ASN A 105 -10.46 9.32 24.97
#